data_AF-A0A2J8W1A7-F1
#
_entry.id   AF-A0A2J8W1A7-F1
#
_cell.length_a   1.000
_cell.length_b   1.000
_cell.length_c   1.000
_cell.angle_alpha   90.00
_cell.angle_beta   90.00
_cell.angle_gamma   90.00
#
_symmetry.space_group_name_H-M   'P 1'
#
loop_
_entity.id
_entity.type
_entity.pdbx_description
1 polymer ?
#
loop_
_entity_poly.entity_id
_entity_poly.type
_entity_poly.pdbx_seq_one_letter_code
_entity_poly.pdbx_strand_id
1 'polypeptide(L)'
;MVNTVSFKRKPHTNGDAPSHRNGKSKWSFLFSLTDLKSIKQNKEGMGWSYLVFCLKDDVVLPALHFHQGDSKLLIESLEKYVVLCESPQDKRTLLVNCQNKSLSQSFENLLDEPAYGLIQ
;
A
#
# COMPACT_ATOMS: atom_id res chain seq x y z
N MET A 1 -25.79 -13.64 -7.54
CA MET A 1 -25.27 -14.34 -8.74
C MET A 1 -23.97 -13.63 -9.14
N VAL A 2 -22.80 -14.17 -8.76
CA VAL A 2 -21.49 -13.55 -9.05
C VAL A 2 -21.01 -14.09 -10.39
N ASN A 3 -20.83 -13.21 -11.38
CA ASN A 3 -20.44 -13.61 -12.72
C ASN A 3 -18.91 -13.54 -12.85
N THR A 4 -18.25 -14.70 -12.77
CA THR A 4 -16.80 -14.81 -12.95
C THR A 4 -16.49 -14.81 -14.45
N VAL A 5 -15.95 -13.70 -14.95
CA VAL A 5 -15.43 -13.65 -16.33
C VAL A 5 -14.10 -14.42 -16.40
N SER A 6 -14.12 -15.55 -17.11
CA SER A 6 -12.93 -16.35 -17.38
C SER A 6 -12.26 -15.87 -18.66
N PHE A 7 -11.02 -15.40 -18.56
CA PHE A 7 -10.18 -15.11 -19.71
C PHE A 7 -9.63 -16.42 -20.29
N LYS A 8 -10.20 -16.89 -21.40
CA LYS A 8 -9.59 -18.00 -22.15
C LYS A 8 -8.31 -17.52 -22.82
N ARG A 9 -7.15 -18.00 -22.35
CA ARG A 9 -5.90 -17.92 -23.14
C ARG A 9 -6.01 -18.84 -24.36
N LYS A 10 -5.68 -18.31 -25.53
CA LYS A 10 -5.50 -19.06 -26.77
C LYS A 10 -4.28 -19.98 -26.61
N PRO A 11 -4.38 -21.30 -26.88
CA PRO A 11 -3.21 -22.17 -26.89
C PRO A 11 -2.38 -21.87 -28.14
N HIS A 12 -1.13 -21.46 -27.96
CA HIS A 12 -0.12 -21.53 -29.02
C HIS A 12 0.56 -22.88 -28.91
N THR A 13 0.52 -23.65 -29.99
CA THR A 13 1.10 -25.00 -30.08
C THR A 13 2.52 -24.92 -30.66
N ASN A 14 3.41 -25.68 -30.01
CA ASN A 14 4.67 -26.26 -30.49
C ASN A 14 5.97 -25.46 -30.32
N GLY A 15 6.86 -26.06 -29.53
CA GLY A 15 8.27 -25.72 -29.36
C GLY A 15 8.78 -26.30 -28.04
N ASP A 16 9.23 -27.55 -28.04
CA ASP A 16 9.87 -28.25 -26.93
C ASP A 16 10.90 -27.38 -26.19
N ALA A 17 10.68 -27.12 -24.90
CA ALA A 17 11.71 -26.65 -23.99
C ALA A 17 11.42 -27.14 -22.56
N PRO A 18 12.35 -27.87 -21.91
CA PRO A 18 12.19 -28.31 -20.54
C PRO A 18 12.67 -27.20 -19.61
N SER A 19 11.75 -26.40 -19.05
CA SER A 19 11.87 -25.75 -17.72
C SER A 19 10.82 -24.65 -17.56
N HIS A 20 9.70 -24.97 -16.89
CA HIS A 20 8.88 -23.94 -16.25
C HIS A 20 9.04 -24.04 -14.74
N ARG A 21 10.28 -23.86 -14.25
CA ARG A 21 10.50 -23.40 -12.89
C ARG A 21 9.94 -21.98 -12.79
N ASN A 22 8.74 -21.87 -12.22
CA ASN A 22 8.17 -20.69 -11.56
C ASN A 22 8.59 -19.33 -12.17
N GLY A 23 8.17 -19.09 -13.42
CA GLY A 23 8.39 -17.79 -14.07
C GLY A 23 7.42 -16.77 -13.49
N LYS A 24 7.90 -15.95 -12.54
CA LYS A 24 7.16 -14.76 -12.08
C LYS A 24 6.74 -13.97 -13.31
N SER A 25 5.45 -13.62 -13.40
CA SER A 25 4.94 -12.79 -14.48
C SER A 25 5.78 -11.52 -14.57
N LYS A 26 6.28 -11.17 -15.76
CA LYS A 26 7.11 -9.97 -15.99
C LYS A 26 6.42 -8.66 -15.53
N TRP A 27 5.12 -8.72 -15.30
CA TRP A 27 4.27 -7.57 -14.98
C TRP A 27 3.59 -7.68 -13.62
N SER A 28 3.97 -8.66 -12.79
CA SER A 28 3.48 -8.75 -11.41
C SER A 28 4.50 -8.19 -10.43
N PHE A 29 4.02 -7.43 -9.44
CA PHE A 29 4.82 -7.04 -8.29
C PHE A 29 4.29 -7.70 -7.01
N LEU A 30 5.16 -7.82 -6.02
CA LEU A 30 4.87 -8.28 -4.68
C LEU A 30 5.72 -7.44 -3.72
N PHE A 31 5.11 -6.93 -2.66
CA PHE A 31 5.79 -6.19 -1.60
C PHE A 31 5.15 -6.50 -0.25
N SER A 32 5.90 -6.33 0.83
CA SER A 32 5.35 -6.42 2.19
C SER A 32 4.69 -5.09 2.57
N LEU A 33 3.58 -5.13 3.30
CA LEU A 33 2.98 -3.91 3.87
C LEU A 33 3.93 -3.18 4.83
N THR A 34 4.89 -3.89 5.43
CA THR A 34 5.95 -3.27 6.25
C THR A 34 6.84 -2.35 5.44
N ASP A 35 6.94 -2.56 4.14
CA ASP A 35 7.83 -1.80 3.25
C ASP A 35 7.08 -0.65 2.56
N LEU A 36 5.75 -0.59 2.73
CA LEU A 36 4.92 0.46 2.16
C LEU A 36 5.17 1.78 2.90
N LYS A 37 5.47 2.84 2.14
CA LYS A 37 5.68 4.21 2.62
C LYS A 37 4.44 5.06 2.38
N SER A 38 3.89 5.00 1.18
CA SER A 38 2.70 5.77 0.82
C SER A 38 1.91 5.15 -0.32
N ILE A 39 0.66 5.58 -0.45
CA ILE A 39 -0.25 5.24 -1.53
C ILE A 39 -0.72 6.55 -2.16
N LYS A 40 -0.47 6.74 -3.45
CA LYS A 40 -0.95 7.89 -4.20
C LYS A 40 -2.17 7.51 -5.04
N GLN A 41 -3.25 8.26 -4.86
CA GLN A 41 -4.49 8.13 -5.59
C GLN A 41 -4.45 8.99 -6.87
N ASN A 42 -5.24 8.61 -7.86
CA ASN A 42 -5.44 9.41 -9.06
C ASN A 42 -6.12 10.75 -8.75
N LYS A 43 -6.09 11.67 -9.71
CA LYS A 43 -6.93 12.88 -9.64
C LYS A 43 -8.39 12.48 -9.82
N GLU A 44 -9.27 13.05 -9.00
CA GLU A 44 -10.72 12.93 -9.15
C GLU A 44 -11.18 13.37 -10.56
N GLY A 45 -12.28 12.77 -11.03
CA GLY A 45 -12.92 13.16 -12.29
C GLY A 45 -12.37 12.51 -13.57
N MET A 46 -11.47 11.52 -13.49
CA MET A 46 -10.95 10.84 -14.69
C MET A 46 -11.84 9.70 -15.23
N GLY A 47 -12.84 9.22 -14.47
CA GLY A 47 -13.74 8.11 -14.88
C GLY A 47 -13.23 6.69 -14.61
N TRP A 48 -12.04 6.57 -14.02
CA TRP A 48 -11.35 5.36 -13.60
C TRP A 48 -10.47 5.75 -12.41
N SER A 49 -10.17 4.78 -11.53
CA SER A 49 -9.28 5.02 -10.40
C SER A 49 -8.00 4.22 -10.54
N TYR A 50 -6.90 4.75 -10.00
CA TYR A 50 -5.66 4.02 -9.90
C TYR A 50 -4.93 4.36 -8.61
N LEU A 51 -4.15 3.41 -8.12
CA LEU A 51 -3.25 3.60 -7.00
C LEU A 51 -1.80 3.41 -7.45
N VAL A 52 -0.91 4.23 -6.92
CA VAL A 52 0.54 4.09 -7.05
C VAL A 52 1.11 3.88 -5.66
N PHE A 53 1.77 2.75 -5.45
CA PHE A 53 2.42 2.42 -4.18
C PHE A 53 3.87 2.91 -4.21
N CYS A 54 4.29 3.59 -3.14
CA CYS A 54 5.68 3.97 -2.93
C CYS A 54 6.20 3.21 -1.72
N LEU A 55 7.37 2.59 -1.86
CA LEU A 55 8.03 1.84 -0.81
C LEU A 55 9.00 2.72 -0.01
N LYS A 56 9.47 2.23 1.14
CA LYS A 56 10.36 2.96 2.06
C LYS A 56 11.74 3.26 1.48
N ASP A 57 12.20 2.44 0.53
CA ASP A 57 13.41 2.64 -0.26
C ASP A 57 13.20 3.56 -1.47
N ASP A 58 12.08 4.30 -1.48
CA ASP A 58 11.67 5.23 -2.55
C ASP A 58 11.40 4.55 -3.91
N VAL A 59 11.27 3.22 -3.94
CA VAL A 59 10.79 2.51 -5.13
C VAL A 59 9.31 2.81 -5.35
N VAL A 60 9.01 3.35 -6.53
CA VAL A 60 7.64 3.60 -6.98
C VAL A 60 7.18 2.44 -7.86
N LEU A 61 6.12 1.75 -7.42
CA LEU A 61 5.56 0.62 -8.16
C LEU A 61 4.68 1.07 -9.33
N PRO A 62 4.51 0.24 -10.37
CA PRO A 62 3.58 0.52 -11.46
C PRO A 62 2.16 0.77 -10.96
N ALA A 63 1.42 1.66 -11.64
CA ALA A 63 0.05 2.00 -11.27
C ALA A 63 -0.90 0.79 -11.36
N LEU A 64 -1.61 0.53 -10.28
CA LEU A 64 -2.70 -0.45 -10.21
C LEU A 64 -4.00 0.24 -10.62
N HIS A 65 -4.53 -0.13 -11.79
CA HIS A 65 -5.72 0.50 -12.36
C HIS A 65 -6.99 -0.33 -12.09
N PHE A 66 -8.04 0.37 -11.66
CA PHE A 66 -9.37 -0.17 -11.44
C PHE A 66 -10.26 0.26 -12.60
N HIS A 67 -10.42 -0.63 -13.56
CA HIS A 67 -11.26 -0.40 -14.75
C HIS A 67 -12.75 -0.69 -14.47
N GLN A 68 -13.04 -1.36 -13.35
CA GLN A 68 -14.39 -1.66 -12.86
C GLN A 68 -14.46 -1.29 -11.38
N GLY A 69 -15.30 -0.31 -11.04
CA GLY A 69 -15.39 0.22 -9.68
C GLY A 69 -14.26 1.20 -9.33
N ASP A 70 -14.13 1.47 -8.04
CA ASP A 70 -13.10 2.36 -7.48
C ASP A 70 -12.08 1.58 -6.62
N SER A 71 -11.12 2.31 -6.05
CA SER A 71 -10.08 1.77 -5.17
C SER A 71 -10.49 1.71 -3.69
N LYS A 72 -11.70 2.14 -3.32
CA LYS A 72 -12.09 2.42 -1.93
C LYS A 72 -12.02 1.16 -1.06
N LEU A 73 -12.61 0.05 -1.53
CA LEU A 73 -12.63 -1.22 -0.79
C LEU A 73 -11.23 -1.80 -0.56
N LEU A 74 -10.28 -1.54 -1.48
CA LEU A 74 -8.91 -1.96 -1.28
C LEU A 74 -8.23 -1.12 -0.20
N ILE A 75 -8.43 0.20 -0.21
CA ILE A 75 -7.92 1.09 0.84
C ILE A 75 -8.50 0.69 2.21
N GLU A 76 -9.82 0.53 2.32
CA GLU A 76 -10.48 0.08 3.56
C GLU A 76 -9.96 -1.29 4.05
N SER A 77 -9.56 -2.17 3.12
CA SER A 77 -8.95 -3.45 3.48
C SER A 77 -7.51 -3.32 3.97
N LEU A 78 -6.74 -2.39 3.41
CA LEU A 78 -5.38 -2.08 3.86
C LEU A 78 -5.38 -1.41 5.25
N GLU A 79 -6.36 -0.54 5.54
CA GLU A 79 -6.51 0.14 6.83
C GLU A 79 -6.68 -0.81 8.02
N LYS A 80 -7.10 -2.06 7.78
CA LYS A 80 -7.16 -3.11 8.80
C LYS A 80 -5.77 -3.57 9.28
N TYR A 81 -4.73 -3.30 8.50
CA TYR A 81 -3.37 -3.77 8.75
C TYR A 81 -2.36 -2.62 8.91
N VAL A 82 -2.64 -1.45 8.34
CA VAL A 82 -1.79 -0.28 8.42
C VAL A 82 -2.59 0.98 8.73
N VAL A 83 -2.02 1.89 9.52
CA VAL A 83 -2.61 3.22 9.73
C VAL A 83 -2.27 4.10 8.53
N LEU A 84 -3.30 4.59 7.83
CA LEU A 84 -3.19 5.54 6.73
C LEU A 84 -3.63 6.92 7.18
N CYS A 85 -2.91 7.95 6.73
CA CYS A 85 -3.24 9.35 6.99
C CYS A 85 -3.03 10.18 5.73
N GLU A 86 -3.86 11.19 5.48
CA GLU A 86 -3.65 12.10 4.37
C GLU A 86 -2.33 12.88 4.53
N SER A 87 -1.59 13.03 3.43
CA SER A 87 -0.41 13.87 3.38
C SER A 87 -0.82 15.35 3.44
N PRO A 88 -0.17 16.16 4.29
CA PRO A 88 -0.44 17.60 4.34
C PRO A 88 0.04 18.34 3.08
N GLN A 89 0.92 17.73 2.27
CA GLN A 89 1.45 18.33 1.03
C GLN A 89 0.61 17.97 -0.20
N ASP A 90 0.04 16.77 -0.25
CA ASP A 90 -0.80 16.31 -1.35
C ASP A 90 -1.93 15.44 -0.81
N LYS A 91 -3.16 15.98 -0.82
CA LYS A 91 -4.36 15.28 -0.33
C LYS A 91 -4.64 13.96 -1.04
N ARG A 92 -4.06 13.73 -2.22
CA ARG A 92 -4.19 12.47 -2.95
C ARG A 92 -3.23 11.39 -2.45
N THR A 93 -2.30 11.74 -1.58
CA THR A 93 -1.30 10.81 -1.05
C THR A 93 -1.66 10.42 0.38
N LEU A 94 -1.82 9.12 0.61
CA LEU A 94 -1.97 8.51 1.92
C LEU A 94 -0.62 8.04 2.41
N LEU A 95 -0.18 8.49 3.58
CA LEU A 95 1.06 8.10 4.23
C LEU A 95 0.80 6.92 5.17
N VAL A 96 1.71 5.93 5.15
CA VAL A 96 1.67 4.81 6.09
C VAL A 96 2.38 5.20 7.38
N ASN A 97 1.77 4.87 8.52
CA ASN A 97 2.36 5.07 9.84
C ASN A 97 2.82 6.51 10.07
N CYS A 98 1.92 7.47 9.81
CA CYS A 98 2.16 8.87 10.16
C CYS A 98 2.57 8.95 11.63
N GLN A 99 3.83 9.28 11.87
CA GLN A 99 4.35 9.45 13.23
C GLN A 99 3.45 10.46 13.94
N ASN A 100 2.72 9.97 14.95
CA ASN A 100 1.98 10.85 15.82
C ASN A 100 3.00 11.52 16.75
N LYS A 101 3.49 12.68 16.29
CA LYS A 101 4.46 13.49 17.04
C LYS A 101 3.95 13.80 18.46
N SER A 102 2.63 13.96 18.62
CA SER A 102 2.03 14.17 19.94
C SER A 102 2.13 12.93 20.83
N LEU A 103 1.87 11.72 20.32
CA LEU A 103 2.06 10.49 21.11
C LEU A 103 3.53 10.26 21.45
N SER A 104 4.43 10.44 20.48
CA SER A 104 5.86 10.27 20.70
C SER A 104 6.37 11.24 21.78
N GLN A 105 6.00 12.53 21.69
CA GLN A 105 6.36 13.53 22.69
C GLN A 105 5.81 13.22 24.07
N SER A 106 4.57 12.71 24.18
CA SER A 106 4.00 12.33 25.47
C SER A 106 4.76 11.18 26.14
N PHE A 107 5.29 10.22 25.37
CA PHE A 107 6.15 9.16 25.91
C PHE A 107 7.51 9.68 26.38
N GLU A 108 8.15 10.56 25.59
CA GLU A 108 9.41 11.20 26.00
C GLU A 108 9.22 11.96 27.32
N ASN A 109 8.16 12.77 27.41
CA ASN A 109 7.86 13.53 28.64
C ASN A 109 7.62 12.62 29.85
N LEU A 110 7.06 11.41 29.68
CA LEU A 110 6.84 10.46 30.77
C LEU A 110 8.14 9.81 31.25
N LEU A 111 9.10 9.58 30.36
CA LEU A 111 10.41 9.02 30.68
C LEU A 111 11.35 10.08 31.27
N ASP A 112 11.14 11.34 30.91
CA ASP A 112 11.88 12.48 31.44
C ASP A 112 11.39 12.93 32.84
N GLU A 113 10.28 12.39 33.35
CA GLU A 113 9.84 12.64 34.73
C GLU A 113 10.88 12.06 35.71
N PRO A 114 11.59 12.91 36.46
CA PRO A 114 12.55 12.44 37.44
C PRO A 114 11.78 11.73 38.56
N ALA A 115 12.13 10.47 38.86
CA ALA A 115 11.70 9.75 40.05
C ALA A 115 12.29 10.34 41.35
N TYR A 116 12.25 11.66 41.52
CA TYR A 116 12.75 12.40 42.67
C TYR A 116 11.61 13.02 43.47
N GLY A 117 10.70 12.17 43.94
CA GLY A 117 9.96 12.41 45.17
C GLY A 117 10.57 11.55 46.26
N LEU A 118 11.71 12.00 46.80
CA LEU A 118 12.33 11.38 47.97
C LEU A 118 11.29 11.26 49.08
N ILE A 119 11.04 10.01 49.49
CA ILE A 119 10.36 9.67 50.72
C ILE A 119 11.19 10.30 51.85
N GLN A 120 10.60 11.24 52.59
CA GLN A 120 11.17 11.81 53.82
C GLN A 120 10.27 11.49 55.00
#